data_AF-A0A9P4HPC0-F1
#
_entry.id   AF-A0A9P4HPC0-F1
#
_cell.length_a   1.000
_cell.length_b   1.000
_cell.length_c   1.000
_cell.angle_alpha   90.00
_cell.angle_beta   90.00
_cell.angle_gamma   90.00
#
_symmetry.space_group_name_H-M   'P 1'
#
loop_
_entity.id
_entity.type
_entity.pdbx_description
1 polymer ?
#
loop_
_entity_poly.entity_id
_entity_poly.type
_entity_poly.pdbx_seq_one_letter_code
_entity_poly.pdbx_strand_id
1 'polypeptide(L)'
;MASDSRSNPFIKNLAANDKRIRDKALESLRKYLSGRKELSEVDLLKLWKGLFFCMWMSDKPRTQQQLARDLSSLVDLLHSTLTIPFLSAFWKTMAREWIGIDVLRMDKFLYLVRQMLNASFRQFGRRRWKNTEMMKEYLDVLREVPLSPTDPKVPNGLRYHVVDVYVDELDKVDEGRDGLCPVEEVLAPGDVGGG
;
A
#
# COMPACT_ATOMS: atom_id res chain seq x y z
N MET A 1 -10.30 24.57 -11.50
CA MET A 1 -9.47 24.47 -12.71
C MET A 1 -8.88 23.08 -12.76
N ALA A 2 -9.31 22.27 -13.73
CA ALA A 2 -8.77 20.93 -13.93
C ALA A 2 -7.30 21.07 -14.31
N SER A 3 -6.40 20.75 -13.39
CA SER A 3 -4.98 20.64 -13.73
C SER A 3 -4.86 19.52 -14.75
N ASP A 4 -4.45 19.87 -15.97
CA ASP A 4 -4.06 18.93 -17.01
C ASP A 4 -3.31 17.76 -16.36
N SER A 5 -3.86 16.56 -16.53
CA SER A 5 -3.20 15.33 -16.16
C SER A 5 -1.94 15.21 -17.00
N ARG A 6 -0.85 15.85 -16.57
CA ARG A 6 0.50 15.66 -17.10
C ARG A 6 0.77 14.18 -16.94
N SER A 7 0.55 13.43 -18.02
CA SER A 7 0.91 12.03 -18.12
C SER A 7 2.40 11.93 -17.89
N ASN A 8 2.81 11.70 -16.64
CA ASN A 8 4.20 11.48 -16.28
C ASN A 8 4.73 10.33 -17.15
N PRO A 9 5.66 10.59 -18.09
CA PRO A 9 6.06 9.60 -19.09
C PRO A 9 6.60 8.32 -18.45
N PHE A 10 7.21 8.45 -17.26
CA PHE A 10 7.76 7.32 -16.52
C PHE A 10 6.70 6.35 -15.97
N ILE A 11 5.43 6.76 -15.78
CA ILE A 11 4.40 5.85 -15.23
C ILE A 11 4.14 4.69 -16.21
N LYS A 12 4.12 4.97 -17.52
CA LYS A 12 4.02 3.91 -18.54
C LYS A 12 5.23 2.98 -18.52
N ASN A 13 6.41 3.51 -18.22
CA ASN A 13 7.65 2.76 -18.15
C ASN A 13 7.73 1.81 -16.94
N LEU A 14 6.89 2.00 -15.90
CA LEU A 14 6.77 1.04 -14.79
C LEU A 14 6.26 -0.33 -15.25
N ALA A 15 5.48 -0.38 -16.33
CA ALA A 15 4.95 -1.61 -16.91
C ALA A 15 5.75 -2.09 -18.13
N ALA A 16 6.93 -1.54 -18.40
CA ALA A 16 7.76 -1.95 -19.53
C ALA A 16 8.28 -3.39 -19.36
N ASN A 17 8.47 -4.12 -20.46
CA ASN A 17 9.02 -5.49 -20.43
C ASN A 17 10.48 -5.53 -19.98
N ASP A 18 11.27 -4.51 -20.33
CA ASP A 18 12.68 -4.40 -19.95
C ASP A 18 12.83 -3.96 -18.48
N LYS A 19 13.54 -4.78 -17.67
CA LYS A 19 13.78 -4.51 -16.25
C LYS A 19 14.52 -3.19 -16.03
N ARG A 20 15.53 -2.86 -16.84
CA ARG A 20 16.31 -1.63 -16.69
C ARG A 20 15.45 -0.39 -16.91
N ILE A 21 14.47 -0.47 -17.82
CA ILE A 21 13.49 0.60 -18.04
C ILE A 21 12.61 0.77 -16.80
N ARG A 22 12.11 -0.33 -16.22
CA ARG A 22 11.32 -0.28 -14.98
C ARG A 22 12.11 0.26 -13.79
N ASP A 23 13.36 -0.18 -13.62
CA ASP A 23 14.23 0.28 -12.54
C ASP A 23 14.47 1.80 -12.62
N LYS A 24 14.75 2.33 -13.82
CA LYS A 24 14.89 3.78 -14.05
C LYS A 24 13.59 4.55 -13.80
N ALA A 25 12.45 3.96 -14.16
CA ALA A 25 11.15 4.54 -13.90
C ALA A 25 10.83 4.60 -12.40
N LEU A 26 11.19 3.56 -11.64
CA LEU A 26 11.03 3.53 -10.19
C LEU A 26 11.94 4.56 -9.49
N GLU A 27 13.17 4.74 -9.96
CA GLU A 27 14.07 5.78 -9.46
C GLU A 27 13.52 7.20 -9.72
N SER A 28 12.95 7.40 -10.92
CA SER A 28 12.30 8.66 -11.28
C SER A 28 11.05 8.90 -10.43
N LEU A 29 10.30 7.84 -10.12
CA LEU A 29 9.15 7.91 -9.22
C LEU A 29 9.55 8.31 -7.79
N ARG A 30 10.64 7.76 -7.24
CA ARG A 30 11.13 8.15 -5.91
C ARG A 30 11.37 9.66 -5.80
N LYS A 31 12.03 10.24 -6.81
CA LYS A 31 12.29 11.70 -6.90
C LYS A 31 11.01 12.50 -7.11
N TYR A 32 10.07 11.97 -7.89
CA TYR A 32 8.79 12.61 -8.14
C TYR A 32 7.92 12.68 -6.89
N LEU A 33 7.93 11.64 -6.05
CA LEU A 33 7.13 11.56 -4.82
C LEU A 33 7.72 12.39 -3.68
N SER A 34 9.05 12.43 -3.53
CA SER A 34 9.70 13.10 -2.38
C SER A 34 9.42 14.60 -2.27
N GLY A 35 9.11 15.26 -3.40
CA GLY A 35 8.78 16.69 -3.42
C GLY A 35 7.27 17.00 -3.42
N ARG A 36 6.39 15.99 -3.36
CA ARG A 36 4.94 16.19 -3.53
C ARG A 36 4.17 16.10 -2.24
N LYS A 37 3.28 17.08 -2.06
CA LYS A 37 2.33 17.13 -0.94
C LYS A 37 0.96 16.56 -1.30
N GLU A 38 0.57 16.65 -2.57
CA GLU A 38 -0.75 16.29 -3.04
C GLU A 38 -0.68 15.66 -4.44
N LEU A 39 -1.54 14.68 -4.66
CA LEU A 39 -1.84 14.07 -5.95
C LEU A 39 -3.33 13.71 -5.96
N SER A 40 -3.97 13.82 -7.14
CA SER A 40 -5.35 13.37 -7.27
C SER A 40 -5.46 11.86 -7.06
N GLU A 41 -6.61 11.40 -6.56
CA GLU A 41 -6.88 9.97 -6.43
C GLU A 41 -6.72 9.24 -7.76
N VAL A 42 -7.18 9.84 -8.87
CA VAL A 42 -7.05 9.27 -10.22
C VAL A 42 -5.58 9.07 -10.60
N ASP A 43 -4.70 10.01 -10.28
CA ASP A 43 -3.27 9.89 -10.58
C ASP A 43 -2.60 8.82 -9.70
N LEU A 44 -3.01 8.73 -8.43
CA LEU A 44 -2.55 7.68 -7.52
C LEU A 44 -2.99 6.29 -7.98
N LEU A 45 -4.22 6.13 -8.46
CA LEU A 45 -4.73 4.86 -9.01
C LEU A 45 -4.02 4.48 -10.32
N LYS A 46 -3.73 5.45 -11.20
CA LYS A 46 -2.92 5.22 -12.41
C LYS A 46 -1.49 4.80 -12.04
N LEU A 47 -0.91 5.46 -11.05
CA LEU A 47 0.42 5.15 -10.55
C LEU A 47 0.46 3.72 -9.99
N TRP A 48 -0.46 3.36 -9.10
CA TRP A 48 -0.52 2.04 -8.50
C TRP A 48 -0.81 0.94 -9.51
N LYS A 49 -1.61 1.21 -10.55
CA LYS A 49 -1.74 0.29 -11.69
C LYS A 49 -0.39 0.05 -12.37
N GLY A 50 0.43 1.09 -12.58
CA GLY A 50 1.78 0.94 -13.10
C GLY A 50 2.70 0.11 -12.20
N LEU A 51 2.66 0.35 -10.87
CA LEU A 51 3.46 -0.41 -9.90
C LEU A 51 3.01 -1.86 -9.77
N PHE A 52 1.71 -2.13 -9.86
CA PHE A 52 1.15 -3.47 -9.93
C PHE A 52 1.74 -4.25 -11.11
N PHE A 53 1.74 -3.67 -12.30
CA PHE A 53 2.35 -4.31 -13.47
C PHE A 53 3.89 -4.37 -13.41
N CYS A 54 4.54 -3.45 -12.70
CA CYS A 54 5.97 -3.56 -12.40
C CYS A 54 6.26 -4.85 -11.60
N MET A 55 5.44 -5.13 -10.58
CA MET A 55 5.51 -6.36 -9.80
C MET A 55 5.14 -7.60 -10.64
N TRP A 56 4.10 -7.47 -11.48
CA TRP A 56 3.64 -8.52 -12.40
C TRP A 56 4.76 -9.03 -13.30
N MET A 57 5.57 -8.13 -13.87
CA MET A 57 6.69 -8.44 -14.78
C MET A 57 7.98 -8.91 -14.07
N SER A 58 7.96 -9.07 -12.74
CA SER A 58 9.11 -9.56 -11.96
C SER A 58 9.02 -11.07 -11.76
N ASP A 59 9.96 -11.82 -12.34
CA ASP A 59 9.92 -13.30 -12.33
C ASP A 59 10.92 -13.95 -11.38
N LYS A 60 12.07 -13.30 -11.11
CA LYS A 60 13.11 -13.88 -10.26
C LYS A 60 12.76 -13.69 -8.78
N PRO A 61 12.73 -14.74 -7.92
CA PRO A 61 12.31 -14.63 -6.52
C PRO A 61 13.02 -13.54 -5.71
N ARG A 62 14.36 -13.45 -5.81
CA ARG A 62 15.13 -12.38 -5.14
C ARG A 62 14.75 -10.98 -5.63
N THR A 63 14.49 -10.84 -6.93
CA THR A 63 14.05 -9.57 -7.52
C THR A 63 12.63 -9.21 -7.09
N GLN A 64 11.73 -10.18 -6.97
CA GLN A 64 10.38 -9.97 -6.46
C GLN A 64 10.40 -9.47 -5.01
N GLN A 65 11.16 -10.14 -4.14
CA GLN A 65 11.28 -9.72 -2.74
C GLN A 65 11.89 -8.32 -2.61
N GLN A 66 12.95 -8.03 -3.38
CA GLN A 66 13.55 -6.70 -3.37
C GLN A 66 12.56 -5.64 -3.88
N LEU A 67 11.87 -5.92 -4.99
CA LEU A 67 10.90 -4.99 -5.56
C LEU A 67 9.75 -4.71 -4.58
N ALA A 68 9.21 -5.72 -3.89
CA ALA A 68 8.17 -5.50 -2.89
C ALA A 68 8.64 -4.58 -1.75
N ARG A 69 9.88 -4.76 -1.28
CA ARG A 69 10.51 -3.85 -0.30
C ARG A 69 10.66 -2.45 -0.89
N ASP A 70 11.16 -2.33 -2.11
CA ASP A 70 11.35 -1.05 -2.79
C ASP A 70 10.02 -0.29 -2.94
N LEU A 71 8.95 -0.97 -3.37
CA LEU A 71 7.61 -0.40 -3.49
C LEU A 71 7.04 0.05 -2.13
N SER A 72 7.15 -0.78 -1.10
CA SER A 72 6.69 -0.43 0.25
C SER A 72 7.48 0.72 0.87
N SER A 73 8.78 0.85 0.54
CA SER A 73 9.63 1.94 1.02
C SER A 73 9.25 3.31 0.43
N LEU A 74 8.42 3.36 -0.62
CA LEU A 74 7.92 4.62 -1.16
C LEU A 74 7.12 5.40 -0.12
N VAL A 75 6.42 4.70 0.79
CA VAL A 75 5.63 5.30 1.87
C VAL A 75 6.51 6.18 2.76
N ASP A 76 7.76 5.76 2.99
CA ASP A 76 8.73 6.47 3.83
C ASP A 76 9.21 7.81 3.22
N LEU A 77 8.98 8.02 1.91
CA LEU A 77 9.38 9.22 1.18
C LEU A 77 8.26 10.26 1.07
N LEU A 78 7.03 9.92 1.45
CA LEU A 78 5.86 10.75 1.21
C LEU A 78 5.73 11.87 2.25
N HIS A 79 5.19 13.01 1.80
CA HIS A 79 4.65 14.00 2.72
C HIS A 79 3.46 13.38 3.48
N SER A 80 3.23 13.78 4.74
CA SER A 80 2.18 13.21 5.60
C SER A 80 0.79 13.28 4.95
N THR A 81 0.46 14.41 4.32
CA THR A 81 -0.80 14.65 3.61
C THR A 81 -1.04 13.72 2.42
N LEU A 82 0.03 13.15 1.84
CA LEU A 82 -0.06 12.24 0.70
C LEU A 82 -0.05 10.75 1.11
N THR A 83 0.31 10.46 2.36
CA THR A 83 0.55 9.09 2.82
C THR A 83 -0.73 8.26 2.82
N ILE A 84 -1.81 8.76 3.42
CA ILE A 84 -3.11 8.05 3.45
C ILE A 84 -3.72 7.90 2.05
N PRO A 85 -3.78 8.95 1.19
CA PRO A 85 -4.25 8.80 -0.18
C PRO A 85 -3.47 7.75 -0.99
N PHE A 86 -2.13 7.71 -0.82
CA PHE A 86 -1.28 6.74 -1.51
C PHE A 86 -1.56 5.30 -1.05
N LEU A 87 -1.76 5.09 0.25
CA LEU A 87 -2.12 3.78 0.82
C LEU A 87 -3.54 3.35 0.43
N SER A 88 -4.51 4.28 0.42
CA SER A 88 -5.87 4.01 -0.06
C SER A 88 -5.88 3.53 -1.52
N ALA A 89 -5.11 4.20 -2.39
CA ALA A 89 -4.98 3.81 -3.78
C ALA A 89 -4.28 2.44 -3.96
N PHE A 90 -3.33 2.07 -3.09
CA PHE A 90 -2.77 0.72 -3.06
C PHE A 90 -3.86 -0.32 -2.81
N TRP A 91 -4.61 -0.18 -1.72
CA TRP A 91 -5.63 -1.14 -1.34
C TRP A 91 -6.74 -1.27 -2.38
N LYS A 92 -7.20 -0.14 -2.93
CA LYS A 92 -8.18 -0.12 -4.04
C LYS A 92 -7.66 -0.85 -5.28
N THR A 93 -6.37 -0.69 -5.59
CA THR A 93 -5.75 -1.40 -6.71
C THR A 93 -5.64 -2.90 -6.43
N MET A 94 -5.19 -3.29 -5.24
CA MET A 94 -5.11 -4.70 -4.86
C MET A 94 -6.48 -5.37 -4.87
N ALA A 95 -7.51 -4.75 -4.28
CA ALA A 95 -8.87 -5.28 -4.28
C ALA A 95 -9.41 -5.50 -5.70
N ARG A 96 -9.21 -4.53 -6.61
CA ARG A 96 -9.66 -4.62 -8.00
C ARG A 96 -8.97 -5.75 -8.77
N GLU A 97 -7.65 -5.89 -8.62
CA GLU A 97 -6.86 -6.81 -9.46
C GLU A 97 -6.74 -8.22 -8.86
N TRP A 98 -7.06 -8.43 -7.57
CA TRP A 98 -6.76 -9.65 -6.82
C TRP A 98 -7.22 -10.94 -7.52
N ILE A 99 -8.47 -10.96 -8.00
CA ILE A 99 -9.07 -12.14 -8.65
C ILE A 99 -8.34 -12.48 -9.97
N GLY A 100 -7.75 -11.49 -10.63
CA GLY A 100 -6.99 -11.67 -11.86
C GLY A 100 -5.56 -12.20 -11.65
N ILE A 101 -5.10 -12.33 -10.39
CA ILE A 101 -3.77 -12.86 -10.09
C ILE A 101 -3.84 -14.39 -10.14
N ASP A 102 -3.14 -14.98 -11.10
CA ASP A 102 -3.01 -16.43 -11.18
C ASP A 102 -2.11 -16.99 -10.07
N VAL A 103 -2.27 -18.28 -9.78
CA VAL A 103 -1.59 -18.98 -8.69
C VAL A 103 -0.06 -18.85 -8.76
N LEU A 104 0.53 -18.86 -9.96
CA LEU A 104 2.00 -18.77 -10.12
C LEU A 104 2.56 -17.38 -9.78
N ARG A 105 1.70 -16.37 -9.71
CA ARG A 105 2.06 -15.00 -9.34
C ARG A 105 1.63 -14.64 -7.92
N MET A 106 0.80 -15.44 -7.26
CA MET A 106 0.16 -15.06 -6.00
C MET A 106 1.18 -14.72 -4.90
N ASP A 107 2.18 -15.55 -4.68
CA ASP A 107 3.15 -15.40 -3.57
C ASP A 107 3.81 -14.02 -3.51
N LYS A 108 4.16 -13.46 -4.66
CA LYS A 108 4.83 -12.16 -4.70
C LYS A 108 3.89 -11.01 -4.38
N PHE A 109 2.60 -11.14 -4.70
CA PHE A 109 1.58 -10.17 -4.33
C PHE A 109 1.15 -10.31 -2.87
N LEU A 110 1.07 -11.54 -2.33
CA LEU A 110 0.92 -11.78 -0.89
C LEU A 110 2.06 -11.10 -0.11
N TYR A 111 3.30 -11.27 -0.57
CA TYR A 111 4.46 -10.62 0.06
C TYR A 111 4.40 -9.09 -0.08
N LEU A 112 3.98 -8.55 -1.23
CA LEU A 112 3.79 -7.10 -1.41
C LEU A 112 2.76 -6.54 -0.43
N VAL A 113 1.61 -7.21 -0.23
CA VAL A 113 0.61 -6.81 0.77
C VAL A 113 1.21 -6.79 2.17
N ARG A 114 1.93 -7.84 2.57
CA ARG A 114 2.59 -7.92 3.88
C ARG A 114 3.55 -6.75 4.07
N GLN A 115 4.40 -6.47 3.07
CA GLN A 115 5.36 -5.36 3.14
C GLN A 115 4.68 -3.98 3.19
N MET A 116 3.56 -3.79 2.47
CA MET A 116 2.84 -2.52 2.47
C MET A 116 2.14 -2.29 3.82
N LEU A 117 1.49 -3.31 4.38
CA LEU A 117 0.86 -3.21 5.69
C LEU A 117 1.87 -2.84 6.77
N ASN A 118 3.02 -3.51 6.81
CA ASN A 118 4.11 -3.16 7.72
C ASN A 118 4.63 -1.74 7.49
N ALA A 119 4.81 -1.31 6.23
CA ALA A 119 5.23 0.04 5.92
C ALA A 119 4.24 1.10 6.40
N SER A 120 2.93 0.81 6.37
CA SER A 120 1.90 1.66 6.93
C SER A 120 2.03 1.76 8.46
N PHE A 121 2.13 0.63 9.17
CA PHE A 121 2.28 0.65 10.63
C PHE A 121 3.57 1.36 11.09
N ARG A 122 4.67 1.22 10.33
CA ARG A 122 5.91 1.97 10.61
C ARG A 122 5.72 3.49 10.61
N GLN A 123 4.74 4.04 9.87
CA GLN A 123 4.43 5.47 9.90
C GLN A 123 3.94 5.94 11.27
N PHE A 124 3.24 5.07 12.01
CA PHE A 124 2.71 5.35 13.35
C PHE A 124 3.74 5.00 14.44
N GLY A 125 4.37 3.82 14.34
CA GLY A 125 5.37 3.36 15.31
C GLY A 125 6.54 4.31 15.46
N ARG A 126 7.11 4.81 14.33
CA ARG A 126 8.22 5.80 14.37
C ARG A 126 7.86 7.12 15.02
N ARG A 127 6.57 7.47 15.03
CA ARG A 127 6.04 8.69 15.67
C ARG A 127 5.49 8.41 17.06
N ARG A 128 5.80 7.23 17.63
CA ARG A 128 5.30 6.75 18.93
C ARG A 128 3.79 6.89 19.05
N TRP A 129 3.06 6.59 17.96
CA TRP A 129 1.59 6.57 17.93
C TRP A 129 0.91 7.91 18.26
N LYS A 130 1.65 9.03 18.23
CA LYS A 130 1.13 10.36 18.63
C LYS A 130 0.15 11.00 17.65
N ASN A 131 0.17 10.58 16.39
CA ASN A 131 -0.70 11.13 15.35
C ASN A 131 -1.95 10.27 15.20
N THR A 132 -2.87 10.42 16.16
CA THR A 132 -4.09 9.61 16.27
C THR A 132 -5.03 9.83 15.10
N GLU A 133 -5.08 11.04 14.54
CA GLU A 133 -5.95 11.38 13.41
C GLU A 133 -5.54 10.60 12.17
N MET A 134 -4.25 10.65 11.82
CA MET A 134 -3.73 9.91 10.66
C MET A 134 -3.85 8.39 10.84
N MET A 135 -3.73 7.91 12.08
CA MET A 135 -3.95 6.49 12.40
C MET A 135 -5.40 6.09 12.15
N LYS A 136 -6.36 6.86 12.68
CA LYS A 136 -7.80 6.64 12.47
C LYS A 136 -8.15 6.65 10.98
N GLU A 137 -7.68 7.65 10.24
CA GLU A 137 -7.87 7.72 8.79
C GLU A 137 -7.34 6.47 8.05
N TYR A 138 -6.20 5.93 8.47
CA TYR A 138 -5.68 4.69 7.89
C TYR A 138 -6.48 3.45 8.27
N LEU A 139 -6.90 3.35 9.53
CA LEU A 139 -7.75 2.24 10.00
C LEU A 139 -9.09 2.25 9.27
N ASP A 140 -9.65 3.42 8.98
CA ASP A 140 -10.86 3.55 8.16
C ASP A 140 -10.63 3.06 6.73
N VAL A 141 -9.49 3.41 6.11
CA VAL A 141 -9.11 2.83 4.80
C VAL A 141 -9.04 1.30 4.85
N LEU A 142 -8.48 0.71 5.93
CA LEU A 142 -8.43 -0.74 6.06
C LEU A 142 -9.83 -1.35 6.18
N ARG A 143 -10.71 -0.75 6.99
CA ARG A 143 -12.10 -1.21 7.19
C ARG A 143 -12.93 -1.09 5.91
N GLU A 144 -12.77 -0.02 5.16
CA GLU A 144 -13.52 0.24 3.94
C GLU A 144 -13.09 -0.63 2.76
N VAL A 145 -11.79 -0.98 2.68
CA VAL A 145 -11.23 -1.64 1.50
C VAL A 145 -10.78 -3.07 1.81
N PRO A 146 -9.55 -3.36 2.30
CA PRO A 146 -9.09 -4.75 2.41
C PRO A 146 -9.82 -5.58 3.47
N LEU A 147 -10.46 -4.97 4.47
CA LEU A 147 -11.14 -5.66 5.57
C LEU A 147 -12.66 -5.46 5.55
N SER A 148 -13.23 -4.90 4.48
CA SER A 148 -14.68 -4.74 4.37
C SER A 148 -15.38 -6.10 4.45
N PRO A 149 -16.28 -6.32 5.44
CA PRO A 149 -16.94 -7.61 5.60
C PRO A 149 -18.02 -7.82 4.54
N THR A 150 -18.61 -6.73 4.06
CA THR A 150 -19.85 -6.74 3.26
C THR A 150 -19.65 -6.31 1.81
N ASP A 151 -18.55 -5.60 1.46
CA ASP A 151 -18.34 -5.19 0.07
C ASP A 151 -17.99 -6.40 -0.80
N PRO A 152 -18.88 -6.83 -1.73
CA PRO A 152 -18.62 -7.97 -2.60
C PRO A 152 -17.48 -7.69 -3.60
N LYS A 153 -17.08 -6.43 -3.80
CA LYS A 153 -15.96 -6.05 -4.67
C LYS A 153 -14.61 -6.32 -4.02
N VAL A 154 -14.57 -6.55 -2.71
CA VAL A 154 -13.35 -6.88 -1.97
C VAL A 154 -13.20 -8.40 -1.93
N PRO A 155 -12.22 -9.01 -2.59
CA PRO A 155 -12.14 -10.47 -2.68
C PRO A 155 -11.73 -11.10 -1.34
N ASN A 156 -12.37 -12.20 -0.95
CA ASN A 156 -12.10 -12.89 0.32
C ASN A 156 -10.61 -13.25 0.50
N GLY A 157 -9.93 -13.65 -0.58
CA GLY A 157 -8.50 -13.98 -0.51
C GLY A 157 -7.63 -12.80 -0.06
N LEU A 158 -7.99 -11.55 -0.43
CA LEU A 158 -7.29 -10.36 0.07
C LEU A 158 -7.59 -10.16 1.56
N ARG A 159 -8.87 -10.26 1.95
CA ARG A 159 -9.28 -10.08 3.35
C ARG A 159 -8.58 -11.06 4.28
N TYR A 160 -8.63 -12.36 3.93
CA TYR A 160 -8.02 -13.41 4.72
C TYR A 160 -6.52 -13.20 4.85
N HIS A 161 -5.83 -12.91 3.74
CA HIS A 161 -4.39 -12.65 3.81
C HIS A 161 -4.05 -11.43 4.67
N VAL A 162 -4.86 -10.36 4.62
CA VAL A 162 -4.62 -9.18 5.47
C VAL A 162 -4.81 -9.54 6.95
N VAL A 163 -5.86 -10.28 7.29
CA VAL A 163 -6.09 -10.78 8.66
C VAL A 163 -4.94 -11.67 9.12
N ASP A 164 -4.49 -12.60 8.28
CA ASP A 164 -3.43 -13.56 8.57
C ASP A 164 -2.10 -12.89 8.93
N VAL A 165 -1.82 -11.70 8.37
CA VAL A 165 -0.56 -10.99 8.56
C VAL A 165 -0.67 -9.75 9.45
N TYR A 166 -1.87 -9.34 9.85
CA TYR A 166 -2.10 -8.07 10.53
C TYR A 166 -1.31 -7.95 11.84
N VAL A 167 -1.49 -8.92 12.73
CA VAL A 167 -0.87 -8.91 14.07
C VAL A 167 0.64 -9.07 13.97
N ASP A 168 1.13 -9.96 13.09
CA ASP A 168 2.55 -10.13 12.82
C ASP A 168 3.22 -8.80 12.43
N GLU A 169 2.60 -8.06 11.50
CA GLU A 169 3.20 -6.83 10.99
C GLU A 169 3.06 -5.66 11.98
N LEU A 170 2.06 -5.69 12.86
CA LEU A 170 1.87 -4.73 13.95
C LEU A 170 2.92 -4.94 15.05
N ASP A 171 3.13 -6.18 15.52
CA ASP A 171 4.10 -6.51 16.58
C ASP A 171 5.53 -6.09 16.17
N LYS A 172 5.88 -6.24 14.89
CA LYS A 172 7.18 -5.79 14.34
C LYS A 172 7.44 -4.28 14.46
N VAL A 173 6.43 -3.45 14.65
CA VAL A 173 6.63 -1.99 14.77
C VAL A 173 6.42 -1.49 16.20
N ASP A 174 6.03 -2.37 17.12
CA ASP A 174 5.91 -2.11 18.55
C ASP A 174 7.07 -2.75 19.34
N GLU A 175 8.28 -2.66 18.79
CA GLU A 175 9.48 -3.38 19.29
C GLU A 175 9.83 -3.09 20.76
N GLY A 176 9.50 -1.89 21.26
CA GLY A 176 9.74 -1.52 22.66
C GLY A 176 8.74 -2.12 23.64
N ARG A 177 7.53 -2.47 23.17
CA ARG A 177 6.38 -2.84 24.01
C ARG A 177 6.19 -1.86 25.18
N ASP A 178 6.49 -0.59 24.92
CA ASP A 178 6.47 0.50 25.91
C ASP A 178 5.03 0.85 26.38
N GLY A 179 4.01 0.11 25.92
CA GLY A 179 2.60 0.40 26.16
C GLY A 179 2.06 1.58 25.35
N LEU A 180 2.77 1.99 24.28
CA LEU A 180 2.41 3.16 23.47
C LEU A 180 1.53 2.83 22.26
N CYS A 181 1.56 1.59 21.78
CA CYS A 181 0.63 1.15 20.75
C CYS A 181 -0.79 1.16 21.33
N PRO A 182 -1.76 1.89 20.72
CA PRO A 182 -3.15 1.86 21.15
C PRO A 182 -3.80 0.56 20.63
N VAL A 183 -3.40 -0.58 21.21
CA VAL A 183 -3.75 -1.93 20.75
C VAL A 183 -5.26 -2.10 20.64
N GLU A 184 -6.03 -1.60 21.60
CA GLU A 184 -7.50 -1.67 21.59
C GLU A 184 -8.09 -0.97 20.37
N GLU A 185 -7.57 0.20 19.99
CA GLU A 185 -8.08 0.97 18.85
C GLU A 185 -7.65 0.35 17.51
N VAL A 186 -6.41 -0.13 17.43
CA VAL A 186 -5.85 -0.74 16.21
C VAL A 186 -6.48 -2.11 15.93
N LEU A 187 -6.74 -2.89 16.98
CA LEU A 187 -7.39 -4.21 16.88
C LEU A 187 -8.91 -4.15 17.01
N ALA A 188 -9.48 -2.97 17.26
CA ALA A 188 -10.93 -2.83 17.37
C ALA A 188 -11.58 -3.41 16.11
N PRO A 189 -12.55 -4.33 16.23
CA PRO A 189 -13.43 -4.63 15.12
C PRO A 189 -14.06 -3.29 14.76
N GLY A 190 -13.75 -2.76 13.58
CA GLY A 190 -14.21 -1.43 13.19
C GLY A 190 -15.69 -1.31 13.47
N ASP A 191 -16.11 -0.17 14.03
CA ASP A 191 -17.53 0.08 14.33
C ASP A 191 -18.33 -0.26 13.08
N VAL A 192 -18.98 -1.42 13.10
CA VAL A 192 -19.93 -1.80 12.07
C VAL A 192 -21.13 -0.95 12.45
N GLY A 193 -21.10 0.31 12.03
CA GLY A 193 -22.17 1.26 12.26
C GLY A 193 -23.47 0.56 11.89
N GLY A 194 -24.28 0.27 12.91
CA GLY A 194 -25.57 -0.35 12.72
C GLY A 194 -26.37 0.53 11.77
N GLY A 195 -26.58 0.02 10.56
CA GLY A 195 -27.46 0.56 9.54
C GLY A 195 -28.28 -0.59 8.97
#